data_AF-A0A356QBE4-F1
#
_entry.id   AF-A0A356QBE4-F1
#
_cell.length_a   1.000
_cell.length_b   1.000
_cell.length_c   1.000
_cell.angle_alpha   90.00
_cell.angle_beta   90.00
_cell.angle_gamma   90.00
#
_symmetry.space_group_name_H-M   'P 1'
#
loop_
_entity.id
_entity.type
_entity.pdbx_description
1 polymer ?
#
loop_
_entity_poly.entity_id
_entity_poly.type
_entity_poly.pdbx_seq_one_letter_code
_entity_poly.pdbx_strand_id
1 'polypeptide(L)'
;MNSASAAPATASLDDPFYYLANFRFVVAWVQARHGDLLSADEHHVLQQWSQLPRASQALLVRMVMRKGELFRVDKLSYPEIGDTHQALAPLLALGWVDDAPLLSGEEVFRLLRLSELRHALQAPIRAAGLSSNATKTALQSVLIPVLTDSMPLRQWWPTATTHIVRLNVMALCDRLRLMFF
;
A
#
# COMPACT_ATOMS: atom_id res chain seq x y z
N MET A 1 -9.00 6.03 45.96
CA MET A 1 -9.93 6.28 44.85
C MET A 1 -9.48 5.43 43.67
N ASN A 2 -10.12 4.28 43.49
CA ASN A 2 -9.78 3.34 42.41
C ASN A 2 -10.33 3.88 41.09
N SER A 3 -9.46 4.45 40.26
CA SER A 3 -9.80 4.69 38.86
C SER A 3 -9.73 3.35 38.14
N ALA A 4 -10.88 2.70 38.01
CA ALA A 4 -11.02 1.54 37.15
C ALA A 4 -10.73 1.98 35.72
N SER A 5 -9.57 1.58 35.19
CA SER A 5 -9.26 1.71 33.78
C SER A 5 -10.30 0.89 33.02
N ALA A 6 -11.25 1.55 32.36
CA ALA A 6 -12.22 0.87 31.50
C ALA A 6 -11.44 0.10 30.43
N ALA A 7 -11.62 -1.22 30.39
CA ALA A 7 -11.17 -2.01 29.25
C ALA A 7 -11.88 -1.48 28.00
N PRO A 8 -11.19 -1.32 26.86
CA PRO A 8 -11.83 -0.75 25.68
C PRO A 8 -12.83 -1.74 25.12
N ALA A 9 -14.03 -1.25 24.83
CA ALA A 9 -14.94 -1.97 23.95
C ALA A 9 -14.27 -2.12 22.59
N THR A 10 -14.11 -3.36 22.11
CA THR A 10 -13.74 -3.64 20.73
C THR A 10 -14.69 -2.87 19.81
N ALA A 11 -14.16 -2.15 18.83
CA ALA A 11 -14.99 -1.39 17.89
C ALA A 11 -16.06 -2.32 17.27
N SER A 12 -17.32 -1.85 17.22
CA SER A 12 -18.37 -2.64 16.59
C SER A 12 -18.00 -2.93 15.14
N LEU A 13 -18.20 -4.17 14.71
CA LEU A 13 -18.01 -4.55 13.31
C LEU A 13 -19.00 -3.85 12.38
N ASP A 14 -20.05 -3.24 12.93
CA ASP A 14 -21.03 -2.43 12.20
C ASP A 14 -20.50 -1.03 11.85
N ASP A 15 -19.43 -0.55 12.52
CA ASP A 15 -18.76 0.70 12.12
C ASP A 15 -17.85 0.42 10.92
N PRO A 16 -18.07 1.04 9.74
CA PRO A 16 -17.20 0.83 8.59
C PRO A 16 -15.74 1.23 8.85
N PHE A 17 -15.43 1.99 9.91
CA PHE A 17 -14.08 2.35 10.32
C PHE A 17 -13.52 1.53 11.50
N TYR A 18 -14.10 0.38 11.84
CA TYR A 18 -13.63 -0.45 12.96
C TYR A 18 -12.12 -0.76 12.87
N TYR A 19 -11.61 -0.97 11.66
CA TYR A 19 -10.18 -1.24 11.42
C TYR A 19 -9.29 -0.03 11.76
N LEU A 20 -9.76 1.18 11.49
CA LEU A 20 -9.06 2.41 11.85
C LEU A 20 -9.09 2.60 13.37
N ALA A 21 -10.24 2.33 14.01
CA ALA A 21 -10.35 2.38 15.47
C ALA A 21 -9.39 1.39 16.15
N ASN A 22 -9.31 0.15 15.64
CA ASN A 22 -8.37 -0.86 16.13
C ASN A 22 -6.92 -0.44 15.94
N PHE A 23 -6.56 0.14 14.79
CA PHE A 23 -5.20 0.63 14.56
C PHE A 23 -4.84 1.81 15.48
N ARG A 24 -5.77 2.76 15.68
CA ARG A 24 -5.60 3.85 16.67
C ARG A 24 -5.37 3.32 18.07
N PHE A 25 -6.10 2.26 18.45
CA PHE A 25 -5.91 1.60 19.74
C PHE A 25 -4.51 1.00 19.87
N VAL A 26 -4.02 0.27 18.86
CA VAL A 26 -2.67 -0.29 18.86
C VAL A 26 -1.62 0.82 19.03
N VAL A 27 -1.73 1.90 18.24
CA VAL A 27 -0.80 3.05 18.35
C VAL A 27 -0.81 3.64 19.76
N ALA A 28 -1.99 3.94 20.31
CA ALA A 28 -2.13 4.52 21.64
C ALA A 28 -1.59 3.58 22.74
N TRP A 29 -1.83 2.28 22.61
CA TRP A 29 -1.35 1.26 23.55
C TRP A 29 0.18 1.20 23.56
N VAL A 30 0.79 1.18 22.36
CA VAL A 30 2.26 1.15 22.20
C VAL A 30 2.87 2.44 22.75
N GLN A 31 2.33 3.61 22.43
CA GLN A 31 2.81 4.88 22.96
C GLN A 31 2.73 4.95 24.49
N ALA A 32 1.68 4.37 25.09
CA ALA A 32 1.49 4.38 26.54
C ALA A 32 2.40 3.40 27.30
N ARG A 33 2.75 2.25 26.72
CA ARG A 33 3.49 1.17 27.42
C ARG A 33 4.94 1.01 26.99
N HIS A 34 5.25 1.39 25.76
CA HIS A 34 6.54 1.20 25.12
C HIS A 34 6.98 2.44 24.35
N GLY A 35 6.45 3.62 24.69
CA GLY A 35 6.77 4.87 24.02
C GLY A 35 8.25 5.26 24.15
N ASP A 36 8.93 4.82 25.20
CA ASP A 36 10.37 4.98 25.41
C ASP A 36 11.24 4.14 24.45
N LEU A 37 10.67 3.09 23.85
CA LEU A 37 11.34 2.25 22.83
C LEU A 37 11.16 2.77 21.40
N LEU A 38 10.33 3.79 21.21
CA LEU A 38 10.15 4.45 19.92
C LEU A 38 11.21 5.55 19.74
N SER A 39 11.77 5.64 18.54
CA SER A 39 12.68 6.73 18.20
C SER A 39 11.93 8.07 18.09
N ALA A 40 12.66 9.19 18.12
CA ALA A 40 12.07 10.51 17.90
C ALA A 40 11.36 10.62 16.54
N ASP A 41 11.93 10.01 15.50
CA ASP A 41 11.34 9.99 14.16
C ASP A 41 10.04 9.17 14.13
N GLU A 42 10.00 8.04 14.84
CA GLU A 42 8.80 7.20 14.94
C GLU A 42 7.67 7.93 15.67
N HIS A 43 7.98 8.64 16.76
CA HIS A 43 7.03 9.52 17.44
C HIS A 43 6.50 10.61 16.51
N HIS A 44 7.39 11.23 15.73
CA HIS A 44 7.02 12.27 14.78
C HIS A 44 6.06 11.74 13.71
N VAL A 45 6.34 10.57 13.13
CA VAL A 45 5.47 9.92 12.14
C VAL A 45 4.10 9.61 12.72
N LEU A 46 4.03 9.06 13.93
CA LEU A 46 2.75 8.78 14.61
C LEU A 46 1.95 10.06 14.90
N GLN A 47 2.63 11.12 15.33
CA GLN A 47 2.02 12.42 15.54
C GLN A 47 1.47 12.99 14.22
N GLN A 48 2.25 12.98 13.14
CA GLN A 48 1.80 13.42 11.81
C GLN A 48 0.57 12.63 11.36
N TRP A 49 0.56 11.31 11.59
CA TRP A 49 -0.53 10.44 11.14
C TRP A 49 -1.83 10.79 11.87
N SER A 50 -1.75 11.07 13.17
CA SER A 50 -2.91 11.48 13.97
C SER A 50 -3.58 12.77 13.47
N GLN A 51 -2.83 13.66 12.80
CA GLN A 51 -3.29 14.93 12.27
C GLN A 51 -3.84 14.86 10.83
N LEU A 52 -3.66 13.72 10.14
CA LEU A 52 -4.17 13.55 8.79
C LEU A 52 -5.71 13.55 8.75
N PRO A 53 -6.34 13.90 7.62
CA PRO A 53 -7.78 13.67 7.44
C PRO A 53 -8.16 12.20 7.71
N ARG A 54 -9.33 11.96 8.31
CA ARG A 54 -9.80 10.60 8.65
C ARG A 54 -9.75 9.65 7.44
N ALA A 55 -10.10 10.15 6.25
CA ALA A 55 -10.05 9.39 5.01
C ALA A 55 -8.62 8.91 4.66
N SER A 56 -7.61 9.78 4.80
CA SER A 56 -6.20 9.44 4.58
C SER A 56 -5.68 8.48 5.63
N GLN A 57 -6.02 8.68 6.90
CA GLN A 57 -5.68 7.73 7.97
C GLN A 57 -6.27 6.34 7.68
N ALA A 58 -7.55 6.29 7.32
CA ALA A 58 -8.24 5.05 6.97
C ALA A 58 -7.61 4.37 5.76
N LEU A 59 -7.28 5.12 4.71
CA LEU A 59 -6.67 4.57 3.50
C LEU A 59 -5.30 3.97 3.80
N LEU A 60 -4.48 4.64 4.59
CA LEU A 60 -3.19 4.10 5.02
C LEU A 60 -3.36 2.76 5.72
N VAL A 61 -4.30 2.68 6.69
CA VAL A 61 -4.55 1.43 7.43
C VAL A 61 -5.09 0.34 6.49
N ARG A 62 -5.96 0.66 5.53
CA ARG A 62 -6.42 -0.29 4.50
C ARG A 62 -5.26 -0.83 3.68
N MET A 63 -4.28 0.00 3.32
CA MET A 63 -3.08 -0.43 2.59
C MET A 63 -2.20 -1.33 3.47
N VAL A 64 -1.92 -0.92 4.72
CA VAL A 64 -1.12 -1.69 5.70
C VAL A 64 -1.70 -3.09 5.95
N MET A 65 -3.03 -3.21 6.05
CA MET A 65 -3.69 -4.49 6.32
C MET A 65 -3.75 -5.43 5.11
N ARG A 66 -3.42 -4.95 3.91
CA ARG A 66 -3.44 -5.78 2.69
C ARG A 66 -2.07 -6.41 2.45
N LYS A 67 -2.06 -7.54 1.73
CA LYS A 67 -0.83 -8.24 1.37
C LYS A 67 0.00 -7.41 0.38
N GLY A 68 1.26 -7.16 0.75
CA GLY A 68 2.26 -6.47 -0.06
C GLY A 68 2.12 -4.95 -0.02
N GLU A 69 3.08 -4.25 -0.61
CA GLU A 69 3.19 -2.78 -0.51
C GLU A 69 2.78 -2.05 -1.79
N LEU A 70 2.61 -2.77 -2.90
CA LEU A 70 2.23 -2.19 -4.20
C LEU A 70 0.76 -2.41 -4.48
N PHE A 71 0.07 -1.32 -4.80
CA PHE A 71 -1.37 -1.30 -5.02
C PHE A 71 -1.71 -0.60 -6.33
N ARG A 72 -2.71 -1.13 -7.03
CA ARG A 72 -3.38 -0.36 -8.08
C ARG A 72 -4.40 0.59 -7.43
N VAL A 73 -4.41 1.86 -7.84
CA VAL A 73 -5.33 2.87 -7.30
C VAL A 73 -6.78 2.49 -7.58
N ASP A 74 -7.10 1.90 -8.74
CA ASP A 74 -8.44 1.40 -9.07
C ASP A 74 -8.92 0.25 -8.15
N LYS A 75 -8.01 -0.32 -7.37
CA LYS A 75 -8.30 -1.36 -6.36
C LYS A 75 -8.28 -0.82 -4.93
N LEU A 76 -8.13 0.49 -4.74
CA LEU A 76 -8.18 1.17 -3.44
C LEU A 76 -9.50 1.98 -3.31
N SER A 77 -10.62 1.39 -3.72
CA SER A 77 -11.94 2.02 -3.65
C SER A 77 -12.72 1.52 -2.44
N TYR A 78 -13.01 2.42 -1.50
CA TYR A 78 -13.72 2.12 -0.25
C TYR A 78 -14.83 3.16 -0.03
N PRO A 79 -16.12 2.76 0.00
CA PRO A 79 -17.23 3.71 0.12
C PRO A 79 -17.12 4.64 1.33
N GLU A 80 -16.61 4.14 2.46
CA GLU A 80 -16.45 4.91 3.69
C GLU A 80 -15.33 5.96 3.61
N ILE A 81 -14.36 5.78 2.71
CA ILE A 81 -13.22 6.70 2.51
C ILE A 81 -13.58 7.78 1.49
N GLY A 82 -14.45 7.48 0.54
CA GLY A 82 -14.81 8.39 -0.55
C GLY A 82 -13.76 8.40 -1.67
N ASP A 83 -13.38 9.60 -2.12
CA ASP A 83 -12.44 9.77 -3.23
C ASP A 83 -11.02 9.31 -2.85
N THR A 84 -10.56 8.22 -3.48
CA THR A 84 -9.24 7.64 -3.25
C THR A 84 -8.10 8.62 -3.56
N HIS A 85 -8.20 9.44 -4.60
CA HIS A 85 -7.16 10.40 -4.96
C HIS A 85 -7.02 11.50 -3.91
N GLN A 86 -8.15 12.00 -3.40
CA GLN A 86 -8.14 12.96 -2.29
C GLN A 86 -7.58 12.35 -1.00
N ALA A 87 -7.93 11.10 -0.69
CA ALA A 87 -7.40 10.40 0.46
C ALA A 87 -5.90 10.08 0.34
N LEU A 88 -5.39 9.84 -0.88
CA LEU A 88 -3.96 9.61 -1.16
C LEU A 88 -3.13 10.88 -1.04
N ALA A 89 -3.65 12.05 -1.43
CA ALA A 89 -2.85 13.27 -1.58
C ALA A 89 -2.01 13.64 -0.33
N PRO A 90 -2.54 13.58 0.92
CA PRO A 90 -1.72 13.82 2.11
C PRO A 90 -0.64 12.76 2.35
N LEU A 91 -0.90 11.50 1.98
CA LEU A 91 0.06 10.41 2.12
C LEU A 91 1.22 10.54 1.13
N LEU A 92 0.93 11.00 -0.09
CA LEU A 92 1.93 11.33 -1.11
C LEU A 92 2.79 12.52 -0.66
N ALA A 93 2.17 13.58 -0.13
CA ALA A 93 2.88 14.77 0.33
C ALA A 93 3.87 14.47 1.48
N LEU A 94 3.60 13.44 2.28
CA LEU A 94 4.49 12.98 3.36
C LEU A 94 5.50 11.92 2.91
N GLY A 95 5.46 11.48 1.65
CA GLY A 95 6.31 10.39 1.13
C GLY A 95 5.98 9.00 1.69
N TRP A 96 4.87 8.87 2.42
CA TRP A 96 4.42 7.58 2.98
C TRP A 96 3.82 6.66 1.93
N VAL A 97 3.40 7.26 0.82
CA VAL A 97 3.04 6.58 -0.41
C VAL A 97 3.85 7.20 -1.56
N ASP A 98 4.38 6.37 -2.44
CA ASP A 98 5.06 6.75 -3.67
C ASP A 98 4.13 6.45 -4.87
N ASP A 99 3.92 7.44 -5.75
CA ASP A 99 3.05 7.35 -6.93
C ASP A 99 3.78 6.98 -8.23
N ALA A 100 5.10 6.87 -8.18
CA ALA A 100 5.94 6.44 -9.29
C ALA A 100 6.99 5.39 -8.88
N PRO A 101 6.58 4.30 -8.18
CA PRO A 101 7.55 3.32 -7.71
C PRO A 101 8.25 2.61 -8.85
N LEU A 102 9.53 2.29 -8.66
CA LEU A 102 10.28 1.41 -9.55
C LEU A 102 9.71 0.00 -9.46
N LEU A 103 9.23 -0.53 -10.59
CA LEU A 103 8.62 -1.86 -10.68
C LEU A 103 9.57 -2.82 -11.38
N SER A 104 9.83 -3.97 -10.77
CA SER A 104 10.50 -5.10 -11.43
C SER A 104 9.58 -5.78 -12.44
N GLY A 105 10.14 -6.59 -13.34
CA GLY A 105 9.36 -7.41 -14.27
C GLY A 105 8.33 -8.27 -13.54
N GLU A 106 8.70 -8.92 -12.43
CA GLU A 106 7.79 -9.74 -11.62
C GLU A 106 6.62 -8.92 -11.04
N GLU A 107 6.90 -7.71 -10.56
CA GLU A 107 5.89 -6.82 -10.01
C GLU A 107 4.93 -6.32 -11.09
N VAL A 108 5.43 -5.98 -12.27
CA VAL A 108 4.61 -5.65 -13.44
C VAL A 108 3.68 -6.81 -13.77
N PHE A 109 4.18 -8.04 -13.81
CA PHE A 109 3.35 -9.23 -14.03
C PHE A 109 2.35 -9.46 -12.90
N ARG A 110 2.69 -9.20 -11.64
CA ARG A 110 1.78 -9.35 -10.50
C ARG A 110 0.64 -8.32 -10.53
N LEU A 111 0.94 -7.08 -10.93
CA LEU A 111 0.02 -5.94 -10.84
C LEU A 111 -0.86 -5.76 -12.08
N LEU A 112 -0.37 -6.11 -13.26
CA LEU A 112 -1.09 -5.90 -14.51
C LEU A 112 -1.93 -7.12 -14.91
N ARG A 113 -3.07 -6.81 -15.53
CA ARG A 113 -3.96 -7.78 -16.20
C ARG A 113 -3.26 -8.29 -17.47
N LEU A 114 -3.65 -9.47 -17.96
CA LEU A 114 -3.03 -10.04 -19.16
C LEU A 114 -3.16 -9.12 -20.39
N SER A 115 -4.30 -8.49 -20.58
CA SER A 115 -4.48 -7.52 -21.67
C SER A 115 -3.52 -6.33 -21.55
N GLU A 116 -3.39 -5.77 -20.35
CA GLU A 116 -2.46 -4.67 -20.06
C GLU A 116 -1.00 -5.10 -20.28
N LEU A 117 -0.62 -6.31 -19.87
CA LEU A 117 0.72 -6.87 -20.11
C LEU A 117 1.06 -6.96 -21.60
N ARG A 118 0.09 -7.34 -22.44
CA ARG A 118 0.29 -7.38 -23.90
C ARG A 118 0.54 -5.98 -24.50
N HIS A 119 0.00 -4.94 -23.88
CA HIS A 119 0.26 -3.55 -24.28
C HIS A 119 1.59 -3.05 -23.74
N ALA A 120 1.82 -3.20 -22.44
CA ALA A 120 3.04 -2.75 -21.75
C ALA A 120 4.29 -3.42 -22.33
N LEU A 121 4.26 -4.74 -22.52
CA LEU A 121 5.43 -5.51 -22.92
C LEU A 121 5.44 -5.82 -24.42
N GLN A 122 4.77 -5.01 -25.26
CA GLN A 122 4.65 -5.29 -26.69
C GLN A 122 6.02 -5.46 -27.38
N ALA A 123 6.97 -4.57 -27.09
CA ALA A 123 8.32 -4.64 -27.67
C ALA A 123 9.09 -5.90 -27.21
N PRO A 124 9.20 -6.20 -25.89
CA PRO A 124 9.78 -7.46 -25.41
C PRO A 124 9.10 -8.72 -25.97
N ILE A 125 7.76 -8.74 -26.06
CA ILE A 125 6.98 -9.87 -26.61
C ILE A 125 7.37 -10.15 -28.06
N ARG A 126 7.47 -9.10 -28.89
CA ARG A 126 7.86 -9.23 -30.30
C ARG A 126 9.31 -9.68 -30.45
N ALA A 127 10.21 -9.10 -29.66
CA ALA A 127 11.63 -9.47 -29.66
C ALA A 127 11.85 -10.95 -29.29
N ALA A 128 11.03 -11.48 -28.38
CA ALA A 128 11.06 -12.89 -27.98
C ALA A 128 10.32 -13.85 -28.95
N GLY A 129 9.75 -13.35 -30.05
CA GLY A 129 9.00 -14.18 -31.01
C GLY A 129 7.70 -14.78 -30.45
N LEU A 130 7.17 -14.23 -29.35
CA LEU A 130 5.98 -14.77 -28.70
C LEU A 130 4.71 -14.39 -29.45
N SER A 131 3.75 -15.33 -29.48
CA SER A 131 2.42 -15.07 -30.04
C SER A 131 1.71 -13.92 -29.30
N SER A 132 0.96 -13.11 -30.06
CA SER A 132 0.07 -12.09 -29.49
C SER A 132 -0.98 -12.66 -28.53
N ASN A 133 -1.25 -13.97 -28.60
CA ASN A 133 -2.20 -14.69 -27.75
C ASN A 133 -1.54 -15.55 -26.66
N ALA A 134 -0.21 -15.48 -26.49
CA ALA A 134 0.54 -16.26 -25.49
C ALA A 134 -0.06 -16.10 -24.07
N THR A 135 -0.11 -17.18 -23.29
CA THR A 135 -0.68 -17.15 -21.94
C THR A 135 0.18 -16.32 -20.98
N LYS A 136 -0.39 -15.87 -19.85
CA LYS A 136 0.37 -15.11 -18.84
C LYS A 136 1.61 -15.88 -18.37
N THR A 137 1.46 -17.19 -18.14
CA THR A 137 2.56 -18.08 -17.74
C THR A 137 3.65 -18.15 -18.78
N ALA A 138 3.30 -18.29 -20.08
CA ALA A 138 4.28 -18.32 -21.16
C ALA A 138 5.02 -16.98 -21.32
N LEU A 139 4.29 -15.86 -21.17
CA LEU A 139 4.92 -14.53 -21.15
C LEU A 139 5.88 -14.40 -19.96
N GLN A 140 5.46 -14.81 -18.76
CA GLN A 140 6.29 -14.74 -17.56
C GLN A 140 7.58 -15.55 -17.70
N SER A 141 7.48 -16.83 -18.11
CA SER A 141 8.63 -17.73 -18.19
C SER A 141 9.71 -17.24 -19.16
N VAL A 142 9.31 -16.54 -20.22
CA VAL A 142 10.24 -16.05 -21.25
C VAL A 142 10.71 -14.63 -20.95
N LEU A 143 9.84 -13.76 -20.43
CA LEU A 143 10.17 -12.34 -20.27
C LEU A 143 10.80 -11.99 -18.93
N ILE A 144 10.42 -12.63 -17.82
CA ILE A 144 11.02 -12.31 -16.51
C ILE A 144 12.56 -12.41 -16.53
N PRO A 145 13.18 -13.45 -17.13
CA PRO A 145 14.65 -13.54 -17.17
C PRO A 145 15.36 -12.41 -17.93
N VAL A 146 14.67 -11.73 -18.86
CA VAL A 146 15.25 -10.65 -19.67
C VAL A 146 14.85 -9.25 -19.20
N LEU A 147 13.82 -9.15 -18.35
CA LEU A 147 13.35 -7.89 -17.77
C LEU A 147 14.08 -7.62 -16.44
N THR A 148 15.36 -7.26 -16.53
CA THR A 148 16.24 -7.07 -15.36
C THR A 148 16.08 -5.70 -14.69
N ASP A 149 15.69 -4.69 -15.45
CA ASP A 149 15.59 -3.33 -14.94
C ASP A 149 14.34 -3.13 -14.10
N SER A 150 14.44 -2.31 -13.05
CA SER A 150 13.28 -1.81 -12.31
C SER A 150 13.03 -0.36 -12.70
N MET A 151 11.84 -0.08 -13.22
CA MET A 151 11.49 1.25 -13.72
C MET A 151 10.02 1.60 -13.43
N PRO A 152 9.64 2.89 -13.43
CA PRO A 152 8.27 3.30 -13.20
C PRO A 152 7.31 2.74 -14.26
N LEU A 153 6.04 2.54 -13.90
CA LEU A 153 5.04 1.98 -14.83
C LEU A 153 4.96 2.75 -16.16
N ARG A 154 5.17 4.07 -16.17
CA ARG A 154 5.13 4.87 -17.41
C ARG A 154 6.29 4.57 -18.36
N GLN A 155 7.40 4.04 -17.89
CA GLN A 155 8.48 3.59 -18.77
C GLN A 155 8.19 2.21 -19.35
N TRP A 156 7.56 1.32 -18.57
CA TRP A 156 7.02 0.06 -19.06
C TRP A 156 5.87 0.27 -20.07
N TRP A 157 4.98 1.21 -19.80
CA TRP A 157 3.77 1.45 -20.57
C TRP A 157 3.42 2.95 -20.56
N PRO A 158 3.92 3.74 -21.54
CA PRO A 158 3.72 5.19 -21.57
C PRO A 158 2.26 5.63 -21.59
N THR A 159 1.39 4.82 -22.21
CA THR A 159 -0.06 5.06 -22.32
C THR A 159 -0.88 4.37 -21.22
N ALA A 160 -0.25 3.97 -20.11
CA ALA A 160 -0.94 3.36 -18.99
C ALA A 160 -2.06 4.26 -18.44
N THR A 161 -3.25 3.69 -18.32
CA THR A 161 -4.42 4.32 -17.70
C THR A 161 -4.57 3.94 -16.22
N THR A 162 -3.80 2.96 -15.75
CA THR A 162 -3.78 2.55 -14.36
C THR A 162 -2.67 3.26 -13.60
N HIS A 163 -2.92 3.58 -12.34
CA HIS A 163 -1.94 4.15 -11.42
C HIS A 163 -1.53 3.09 -10.41
N ILE A 164 -0.23 2.98 -10.16
CA ILE A 164 0.35 2.10 -9.15
C ILE A 164 0.99 2.97 -8.08
N VAL A 165 0.73 2.63 -6.83
CA VAL A 165 1.34 3.29 -5.68
C VAL A 165 2.06 2.27 -4.81
N ARG A 166 3.14 2.68 -4.14
CA ARG A 166 3.88 1.89 -3.14
C ARG A 166 3.71 2.49 -1.75
N LEU A 167 3.43 1.65 -0.76
CA LEU A 167 3.43 2.01 0.65
C LEU A 167 4.87 1.99 1.20
N ASN A 168 5.32 3.09 1.81
CA ASN A 168 6.70 3.23 2.30
C ASN A 168 6.83 3.19 3.84
N VAL A 169 5.73 3.02 4.56
CA VAL A 169 5.72 3.04 6.05
C VAL A 169 5.50 1.66 6.69
N MET A 170 5.55 0.58 5.92
CA MET A 170 5.26 -0.77 6.40
C MET A 170 6.18 -1.20 7.55
N ALA A 171 7.47 -0.85 7.50
CA ALA A 171 8.43 -1.20 8.55
C ALA A 171 8.03 -0.66 9.94
N LEU A 172 7.52 0.58 10.01
CA LEU A 172 6.99 1.15 11.24
C LEU A 172 5.72 0.41 11.68
N CYS A 173 4.81 0.13 10.75
CA CYS A 173 3.58 -0.60 11.06
C CYS A 173 3.84 -2.01 11.60
N ASP A 174 4.82 -2.74 11.02
CA ASP A 174 5.24 -4.05 11.50
C ASP A 174 5.89 -3.96 12.88
N ARG A 175 6.69 -2.92 13.14
CA ARG A 175 7.28 -2.68 14.46
C ARG A 175 6.19 -2.42 15.52
N LEU A 176 5.20 -1.57 15.23
CA LEU A 176 4.06 -1.31 16.12
C LEU A 176 3.27 -2.60 16.41
N ARG A 177 3.08 -3.44 15.38
CA ARG A 177 2.44 -4.74 15.54
C ARG A 177 3.24 -5.67 16.45
N LEU A 178 4.56 -5.74 16.28
CA LEU A 178 5.45 -6.53 17.12
C LEU A 178 5.47 -6.04 18.57
N MET A 179 5.39 -4.72 18.80
CA MET A 179 5.38 -4.17 20.16
C MET A 179 4.05 -4.39 20.89
N PHE A 180 2.96 -4.68 20.16
CA PHE A 180 1.62 -4.85 20.73
C PHE A 180 1.31 -6.32 21.10
N PHE A 181 1.88 -7.29 20.40
CA PHE A 181 1.65 -8.74 20.60
C PHE A 181 2.82 -9.41 21.33
#